data_AF-A0A9Q3BPL4-F1
#
_entry.id   AF-A0A9Q3BPL4-F1
#
_cell.length_a   1.000
_cell.length_b   1.000
_cell.length_c   1.000
_cell.angle_alpha   90.00
_cell.angle_beta   90.00
_cell.angle_gamma   90.00
#
_symmetry.space_group_name_H-M   'P 1'
#
loop_
_entity.id
_entity.type
_entity.pdbx_description
1 polymer ?
#
loop_
_entity_poly.entity_id
_entity_poly.type
_entity_poly.pdbx_seq_one_letter_code
_entity_poly.pdbx_strand_id
1 'polypeptide(L)'
;MIQTLENMVIRFCAYGLEFKYCDGFNHDWCTLLPELELEYKTSIHSSTNKTPAILEKGWNPKLPQDSLRKDLIEINPTAIIFKGMLDKARKHAIRCMEDSFSYAKDKWDKSHAAPDFKVGDLVFVSTTKSITSRDVKNSKTSLQEPFLLRSSMGKMQLK
;
A
#
# COMPACT_ATOMS: atom_id res chain seq x y z
N MET A 1 -6.42 11.40 -11.21
CA MET A 1 -6.81 9.99 -10.98
C MET A 1 -5.71 9.13 -11.57
N ILE A 2 -4.87 8.53 -10.74
CA ILE A 2 -3.80 7.62 -11.17
C ILE A 2 -4.47 6.27 -11.34
N GLN A 3 -4.63 5.82 -12.58
CA GLN A 3 -5.41 4.61 -12.88
C GLN A 3 -4.55 3.34 -12.94
N THR A 4 -3.23 3.46 -13.03
CA THR A 4 -2.28 2.34 -13.06
C THR A 4 -0.96 2.73 -12.40
N LEU A 5 -0.20 1.73 -11.92
CA LEU A 5 1.16 1.91 -11.42
C LEU A 5 2.06 2.58 -12.49
N GLU A 6 1.89 2.20 -13.75
CA GLU A 6 2.53 2.85 -14.91
C GLU A 6 2.25 4.36 -14.99
N ASN A 7 1.01 4.79 -14.79
CA ASN A 7 0.67 6.21 -14.79
C ASN A 7 1.29 6.98 -13.61
N MET A 8 1.59 6.28 -12.52
CA MET A 8 2.32 6.84 -11.38
C MET A 8 3.81 6.95 -11.71
N VAL A 9 4.40 5.91 -12.31
CA VAL A 9 5.81 5.83 -12.70
C VAL A 9 6.14 6.83 -13.80
N ILE A 10 5.30 6.96 -14.84
CA ILE A 10 5.49 7.93 -15.95
C ILE A 10 5.46 9.36 -15.42
N ARG A 11 4.54 9.68 -14.50
CA ARG A 11 4.48 11.01 -13.87
C ARG A 11 5.67 11.24 -12.95
N PHE A 12 6.16 10.20 -12.29
CA PHE A 12 7.31 10.27 -11.38
C PHE A 12 8.64 10.46 -12.13
N CYS A 13 8.85 9.78 -13.26
CA CYS A 13 10.01 9.96 -14.13
C CYS A 13 10.09 11.37 -14.76
N ALA A 14 8.97 12.07 -14.89
CA ALA A 14 8.92 13.39 -15.52
C ALA A 14 9.39 14.56 -14.64
N TYR A 15 9.45 14.41 -13.30
CA TYR A 15 9.64 15.55 -12.39
C TYR A 15 10.95 15.62 -11.60
N GLY A 16 11.85 14.62 -11.70
CA GLY A 16 13.20 14.73 -11.13
C GLY A 16 13.27 14.66 -9.59
N LEU A 17 14.35 14.05 -9.10
CA LEU A 17 14.56 13.62 -7.72
C LEU A 17 14.95 14.76 -6.78
N GLU A 18 14.19 14.95 -5.70
CA GLU A 18 14.71 15.06 -4.32
C GLU A 18 13.50 15.25 -3.39
N PHE A 19 12.86 14.14 -3.00
CA PHE A 19 11.84 14.20 -1.96
C PHE A 19 12.53 14.12 -0.58
N LYS A 20 12.86 15.28 0.00
CA LYS A 20 13.35 15.35 1.36
C LYS A 20 12.17 15.26 2.32
N TYR A 21 12.09 14.19 3.10
CA TYR A 21 11.26 14.19 4.30
C TYR A 21 11.86 15.16 5.34
N CYS A 22 11.02 15.74 6.19
CA CYS A 22 11.40 16.63 7.29
C CYS A 22 12.43 16.03 8.28
N ASP A 23 12.67 14.71 8.21
CA ASP A 23 13.58 13.93 9.06
C ASP A 23 14.96 13.63 8.43
N GLY A 24 15.28 14.17 7.25
CA GLY A 24 16.64 14.09 6.66
C GLY A 24 17.04 12.74 6.06
N PHE A 25 16.15 11.74 6.01
CA PHE A 25 16.41 10.50 5.30
C PHE A 25 16.19 10.66 3.79
N ASN A 26 17.29 10.64 3.01
CA ASN A 26 17.25 10.51 1.55
C ASN A 26 16.90 9.06 1.18
N HIS A 27 15.61 8.74 1.06
CA HIS A 27 15.21 7.49 0.44
C HIS A 27 15.14 7.71 -1.07
N ASP A 28 16.11 7.17 -1.80
CA ASP A 28 16.07 7.15 -3.26
C ASP A 28 15.04 6.11 -3.73
N TRP A 29 13.76 6.50 -3.67
CA TRP A 29 12.66 5.65 -4.13
C TRP A 29 12.81 5.24 -5.60
N CYS A 30 13.49 6.04 -6.43
CA CYS A 30 13.74 5.68 -7.82
C CYS A 30 14.56 4.39 -7.92
N THR A 31 15.57 4.25 -7.07
CA THR A 31 16.42 3.05 -7.01
C THR A 31 15.68 1.85 -6.39
N LEU A 32 14.75 2.09 -5.46
CA LEU A 32 13.99 1.05 -4.78
C LEU A 32 12.74 0.57 -5.56
N LEU A 33 12.27 1.35 -6.54
CA LEU A 33 11.06 1.04 -7.31
C LEU A 33 11.14 -0.32 -8.04
N PRO A 34 12.23 -0.64 -8.77
CA PRO A 34 12.36 -1.96 -9.42
C PRO A 34 12.34 -3.12 -8.41
N GLU A 35 12.93 -2.92 -7.23
CA GLU A 35 12.95 -3.92 -6.16
C GLU A 35 11.54 -4.14 -5.60
N LEU A 36 10.78 -3.07 -5.38
CA LEU A 36 9.38 -3.12 -4.94
C LEU A 36 8.47 -3.77 -5.99
N GLU A 37 8.67 -3.47 -7.27
CA GLU A 37 7.91 -4.08 -8.35
C GLU A 37 8.12 -5.59 -8.40
N LEU A 38 9.37 -6.03 -8.24
CA LEU A 38 9.70 -7.46 -8.17
C LEU A 38 9.05 -8.12 -6.96
N GLU A 39 9.18 -7.53 -5.77
CA GLU A 39 8.61 -8.08 -4.54
C GLU A 39 7.08 -8.16 -4.63
N TYR A 40 6.41 -7.11 -5.13
CA TYR A 40 4.96 -7.11 -5.32
C TYR A 40 4.51 -8.24 -6.24
N LYS A 41 5.21 -8.43 -7.37
CA LYS A 41 4.92 -9.50 -8.35
C LYS A 41 5.09 -10.90 -7.77
N THR A 42 6.02 -11.08 -6.83
CA THR A 42 6.30 -12.36 -6.18
C THR A 42 5.55 -12.58 -4.86
N SER A 43 4.94 -11.53 -4.32
CA SER A 43 4.17 -11.60 -3.07
C SER A 43 2.81 -12.26 -3.29
N ILE A 44 2.35 -13.03 -2.30
CA ILE A 44 1.02 -13.65 -2.32
C ILE A 44 0.00 -12.59 -1.95
N HIS A 45 -0.96 -12.33 -2.84
CA HIS A 45 -2.01 -11.34 -2.59
C HIS A 45 -3.16 -11.95 -1.77
N SER A 46 -3.65 -11.23 -0.77
CA SER A 46 -4.65 -11.73 0.19
C SER A 46 -6.00 -12.10 -0.44
N SER A 47 -6.42 -11.41 -1.50
CA SER A 47 -7.70 -11.67 -2.16
C SER A 47 -7.69 -12.90 -3.08
N THR A 48 -6.56 -13.20 -3.72
CA THR A 48 -6.45 -14.25 -4.75
C THR A 48 -5.66 -15.46 -4.26
N ASN A 49 -4.93 -15.35 -3.14
CA ASN A 49 -3.98 -16.33 -2.62
C ASN A 49 -2.95 -16.81 -3.66
N LYS A 50 -2.71 -15.99 -4.69
CA LYS A 50 -1.77 -16.25 -5.77
C LYS A 50 -0.88 -15.02 -5.97
N THR A 51 0.31 -15.25 -6.51
CA THR A 51 1.22 -14.16 -6.87
C THR A 51 0.73 -13.48 -8.16
N PRO A 52 0.82 -12.15 -8.28
CA PRO A 52 0.47 -11.46 -9.52
C PRO A 52 1.23 -12.00 -10.73
N ALA A 53 2.50 -12.37 -10.59
CA ALA A 53 3.28 -12.93 -11.69
C ALA A 53 2.73 -14.28 -12.22
N ILE A 54 2.18 -15.14 -11.35
CA ILE A 54 1.49 -16.36 -11.79
C ILE A 54 0.21 -16.03 -12.56
N LEU A 55 -0.55 -15.02 -12.11
CA LEU A 55 -1.81 -14.66 -12.76
C LEU A 55 -1.60 -13.98 -14.12
N GLU A 56 -0.57 -13.14 -14.24
CA GLU A 56 -0.27 -12.41 -15.49
C GLU A 56 0.51 -13.27 -16.50
N LYS A 57 1.55 -13.98 -16.03
CA LYS A 57 2.54 -14.62 -16.89
C LYS A 57 2.53 -16.14 -16.80
N GLY A 58 1.86 -16.73 -15.80
CA GLY A 58 1.85 -18.17 -15.57
C GLY A 58 3.11 -18.72 -14.87
N TRP A 59 4.07 -17.87 -14.50
CA TRP A 59 5.31 -18.30 -13.83
C TRP A 59 5.82 -17.21 -12.86
N ASN A 60 6.57 -17.64 -11.83
CA ASN A 60 7.23 -16.74 -10.88
C ASN A 60 8.72 -16.63 -11.19
N PRO A 61 9.30 -15.42 -11.14
CA PRO A 61 10.74 -15.24 -11.24
C PRO A 61 11.45 -15.85 -10.02
N LYS A 62 12.65 -16.40 -10.25
CA LYS A 62 13.47 -16.98 -9.18
C LYS A 62 14.25 -15.88 -8.47
N LEU A 63 14.07 -15.78 -7.17
CA LEU A 63 14.81 -14.81 -6.35
C LEU A 63 16.15 -15.41 -5.89
N PRO A 64 17.16 -14.57 -5.55
CA PRO A 64 18.44 -15.06 -5.03
C PRO A 64 18.30 -15.97 -3.80
N GLN A 65 17.30 -15.69 -2.96
CA GLN A 65 16.95 -16.52 -1.80
C GLN A 65 16.49 -17.95 -2.17
N ASP A 66 15.85 -18.10 -3.34
CA ASP A 66 15.37 -19.39 -3.85
C ASP A 66 16.46 -20.12 -4.66
N SER A 67 17.59 -19.44 -4.93
CA SER A 67 18.63 -19.92 -5.84
C SER A 67 19.56 -20.96 -5.20
N LEU A 68 19.60 -21.03 -3.87
CA LEU A 68 20.34 -22.08 -3.16
C LEU A 68 19.56 -23.40 -3.24
N ARG A 69 19.81 -24.16 -4.32
CA ARG A 69 19.31 -25.52 -4.47
C ARG A 69 19.87 -26.39 -3.36
N LYS A 70 18.99 -27.13 -2.68
CA LYS A 70 19.37 -28.13 -1.66
C LYS A 70 20.15 -29.30 -2.26
N ASP A 71 20.08 -29.46 -3.58
CA ASP A 71 20.66 -30.59 -4.33
C ASP A 71 22.12 -30.37 -4.74
N LEU A 72 22.72 -29.22 -4.38
CA LEU A 72 24.12 -28.92 -4.65
C LEU A 72 25.00 -29.57 -3.59
N ILE A 73 25.88 -30.47 -4.02
CA ILE A 73 26.79 -31.26 -3.17
C ILE A 73 27.85 -30.35 -2.50
N GLU A 74 28.20 -29.23 -3.11
CA GLU A 74 29.14 -28.24 -2.58
C GLU A 74 28.54 -26.83 -2.65
N ILE A 75 28.10 -26.32 -1.50
CA ILE A 75 27.66 -24.93 -1.37
C ILE A 75 28.81 -24.12 -0.78
N ASN A 76 29.16 -23.00 -1.41
CA ASN A 76 30.19 -22.10 -0.90
C ASN A 76 29.80 -21.61 0.51
N PRO A 77 30.71 -21.70 1.52
CA PRO A 77 30.40 -21.34 2.91
C PRO A 77 29.98 -19.86 3.06
N THR A 78 30.52 -18.96 2.25
CA THR A 78 30.15 -17.54 2.23
C THR A 78 28.70 -17.34 1.80
N ALA A 79 28.20 -18.13 0.85
CA ALA A 79 26.81 -18.05 0.40
C ALA A 79 25.83 -18.46 1.51
N ILE A 80 26.20 -19.43 2.35
CA ILE A 80 25.40 -19.85 3.50
C ILE A 80 25.33 -18.73 4.55
N ILE A 81 26.47 -18.11 4.87
CA ILE A 81 26.54 -17.00 5.83
C ILE A 81 25.70 -15.82 5.32
N PHE A 82 25.83 -15.48 4.03
CA PHE A 82 25.09 -14.40 3.41
C PHE A 82 23.57 -14.64 3.44
N LYS A 83 23.13 -15.87 3.12
CA LYS A 83 21.72 -16.26 3.26
C LYS A 83 21.22 -16.05 4.69
N GLY A 84 21.97 -16.54 5.69
CA GLY A 84 21.60 -16.39 7.09
C GLY A 84 21.49 -14.93 7.53
N MET A 85 22.35 -14.05 7.00
CA MET A 85 22.26 -12.61 7.22
C MET A 85 20.99 -12.01 6.60
N LEU A 86 20.68 -12.35 5.35
CA LEU A 86 19.46 -11.90 4.66
C LEU A 86 18.19 -12.37 5.38
N ASP A 87 18.14 -13.62 5.81
CA ASP A 87 16.99 -14.18 6.55
C ASP A 87 16.75 -13.43 7.87
N LYS A 88 17.83 -13.07 8.58
CA LYS A 88 17.73 -12.27 9.82
C LYS A 88 17.21 -10.86 9.54
N ALA A 89 17.76 -10.19 8.54
CA ALA A 89 17.33 -8.84 8.14
C ALA A 89 15.85 -8.84 7.72
N ARG A 90 15.43 -9.83 6.93
CA ARG A 90 14.03 -9.99 6.51
C ARG A 90 13.09 -10.19 7.69
N LYS A 91 13.41 -11.10 8.61
CA LYS A 91 12.59 -11.33 9.82
C LYS A 91 12.44 -10.06 10.65
N HIS A 92 13.51 -9.29 10.79
CA HIS A 92 13.47 -8.01 11.48
C HIS A 92 12.56 -7.01 10.76
N ALA A 93 12.68 -6.88 9.43
CA ALA A 93 11.82 -6.00 8.64
C ALA A 93 10.33 -6.36 8.75
N ILE A 94 9.99 -7.65 8.67
CA ILE A 94 8.61 -8.14 8.83
C ILE A 94 8.07 -7.76 10.20
N ARG A 95 8.85 -7.98 11.27
CA ARG A 95 8.45 -7.59 12.62
C ARG A 95 8.20 -6.09 12.74
N CYS A 96 9.09 -5.25 12.21
CA CYS A 96 8.89 -3.79 12.21
C CYS A 96 7.62 -3.37 11.47
N MET A 97 7.29 -4.04 10.36
CA MET A 97 6.04 -3.81 9.63
C MET A 97 4.83 -4.19 10.48
N GLU A 98 4.82 -5.37 11.10
CA GLU A 98 3.74 -5.86 11.97
C GLU A 98 3.53 -4.95 13.19
N ASP A 99 4.61 -4.52 13.84
CA ASP A 99 4.58 -3.58 14.96
C ASP A 99 4.00 -2.22 14.51
N SER A 100 4.35 -1.75 13.31
CA SER A 100 3.82 -0.51 12.74
C SER A 100 2.33 -0.61 12.40
N PHE A 101 1.92 -1.71 11.76
CA PHE A 101 0.52 -1.96 11.41
C PHE A 101 -0.38 -2.09 12.65
N SER A 102 0.07 -2.84 13.67
CA SER A 102 -0.66 -2.99 14.92
C SER A 102 -0.79 -1.65 15.66
N TYR A 103 0.31 -0.89 15.75
CA TYR A 103 0.26 0.45 16.35
C TYR A 103 -0.71 1.39 15.62
N ALA A 104 -0.67 1.43 14.29
CA ALA A 104 -1.55 2.28 13.49
C ALA A 104 -3.02 1.89 13.67
N LYS A 105 -3.31 0.58 13.67
CA LYS A 105 -4.65 0.04 13.90
C LYS A 105 -5.17 0.39 15.29
N ASP A 106 -4.40 0.11 16.35
CA ASP A 106 -4.80 0.41 17.72
C ASP A 106 -5.07 1.90 17.94
N LYS A 107 -4.25 2.76 17.32
CA LYS A 107 -4.44 4.21 17.38
C LYS A 107 -5.69 4.66 16.64
N TRP A 108 -5.99 4.06 15.49
CA TRP A 108 -7.20 4.32 14.73
C TRP A 108 -8.43 3.88 15.52
N ASP A 109 -8.47 2.64 15.99
CA ASP A 109 -9.59 2.04 16.73
C ASP A 109 -9.92 2.80 18.03
N LYS A 110 -8.90 3.36 18.71
CA LYS A 110 -9.10 4.19 19.92
C LYS A 110 -9.72 5.56 19.63
N SER A 111 -9.41 6.16 18.49
CA SER A 111 -9.82 7.53 18.16
C SER A 111 -11.06 7.59 17.28
N HIS A 112 -11.37 6.52 16.56
CA HIS A 112 -12.46 6.49 15.59
C HIS A 112 -13.66 5.72 16.13
N ALA A 113 -14.69 6.45 16.53
CA ALA A 113 -16.03 5.89 16.69
C ALA A 113 -16.73 5.92 15.32
N ALA A 114 -17.16 4.77 14.83
CA ALA A 114 -17.98 4.72 13.62
C ALA A 114 -19.33 5.41 13.89
N PRO A 115 -19.70 6.46 13.13
CA PRO A 115 -21.01 7.09 13.28
C PRO A 115 -22.11 6.11 12.85
N ASP A 116 -23.13 5.94 13.69
CA ASP A 116 -24.32 5.17 13.36
C ASP A 116 -25.31 6.10 12.65
N PHE A 117 -25.47 5.92 11.35
CA PHE A 117 -26.41 6.70 10.53
C PHE A 117 -27.74 5.97 10.40
N LYS A 118 -28.84 6.66 10.67
CA LYS A 118 -30.20 6.15 10.47
C LYS A 118 -30.85 6.79 9.24
N VAL A 119 -31.72 6.03 8.59
CA VAL A 119 -32.53 6.55 7.48
C VAL A 119 -33.43 7.66 8.02
N GLY A 120 -33.36 8.84 7.41
CA GLY A 120 -34.02 10.07 7.87
C GLY A 120 -33.09 11.09 8.53
N ASP A 121 -31.84 10.73 8.88
CA ASP A 121 -30.89 11.68 9.45
C ASP A 121 -30.40 12.69 8.39
N LEU A 122 -30.13 13.91 8.85
CA LEU A 122 -29.52 14.97 8.06
C LEU A 122 -28.00 14.86 8.16
N VAL A 123 -27.33 14.65 7.03
CA VAL A 123 -25.87 14.47 6.95
C VAL A 123 -25.24 15.53 6.07
N PHE A 124 -24.06 15.98 6.46
CA PHE A 124 -23.24 16.90 5.66
C PHE A 124 -22.32 16.12 4.72
N VAL A 125 -22.32 16.49 3.45
CA VAL A 125 -21.40 15.92 2.44
C VAL A 125 -20.26 16.89 2.22
N SER A 126 -19.01 16.38 2.26
CA SER A 126 -17.84 17.22 1.97
C SER A 126 -17.77 17.56 0.48
N THR A 127 -17.58 18.85 0.18
CA THR A 127 -17.36 19.37 -1.18
C THR A 127 -16.03 18.94 -1.79
N THR A 128 -15.11 18.41 -0.99
CA THR A 128 -13.74 18.08 -1.44
C THR A 128 -13.66 16.85 -2.35
N LYS A 129 -14.66 15.96 -2.31
CA LYS A 129 -14.65 14.67 -3.03
C LYS A 129 -15.90 14.43 -3.88
N SER A 130 -16.76 15.43 -4.07
CA SER A 130 -17.96 15.28 -4.91
C SER A 130 -17.57 15.12 -6.38
N ILE A 131 -17.80 13.91 -6.92
CA ILE A 131 -17.52 13.54 -8.33
C ILE A 131 -18.37 14.39 -9.30
N THR A 132 -19.51 14.90 -8.83
CA THR A 132 -20.52 15.61 -9.65
C THR A 132 -20.23 17.10 -9.85
N SER A 133 -19.35 17.72 -9.05
CA SER A 133 -19.12 19.17 -9.10
C SER A 133 -17.91 19.50 -9.97
N ARG A 134 -18.10 19.60 -11.29
CA ARG A 134 -17.10 20.25 -12.17
C ARG A 134 -16.90 21.74 -11.86
N ASP A 135 -17.82 22.37 -11.13
CA ASP A 135 -17.82 23.82 -10.92
C ASP A 135 -18.11 24.24 -9.47
N VAL A 136 -17.28 23.83 -8.50
CA VAL A 136 -17.26 24.51 -7.18
C VAL A 136 -15.83 24.79 -6.77
N LYS A 137 -15.13 25.61 -7.56
CA LYS A 137 -13.76 26.04 -7.24
C LYS A 137 -13.67 27.03 -6.08
N ASN A 138 -14.78 27.66 -5.65
CA ASN A 138 -14.74 28.81 -4.73
C ASN A 138 -15.83 28.83 -3.64
N SER A 139 -16.42 27.70 -3.22
CA SER A 139 -17.28 27.72 -2.02
C SER A 139 -16.42 27.74 -0.76
N LYS A 140 -16.53 28.82 0.04
CA LYS A 140 -15.76 29.04 1.27
C LYS A 140 -16.00 27.99 2.38
N THR A 141 -16.98 27.10 2.19
CA THR A 141 -17.36 26.06 3.15
C THR A 141 -16.98 24.67 2.64
N SER A 142 -16.28 23.93 3.50
CA SER A 142 -15.83 22.53 3.26
C SER A 142 -17.00 21.52 3.23
N LEU A 143 -18.18 21.94 3.72
CA LEU A 143 -19.39 21.13 3.85
C LEU A 143 -20.51 21.77 3.02
N GLN A 144 -21.23 20.93 2.27
CA GLN A 144 -22.48 21.32 1.60
C GLN A 144 -23.62 21.43 2.62
N GLU A 145 -24.79 21.88 2.16
CA GLU A 145 -26.02 21.89 2.94
C GLU A 145 -26.43 20.48 3.40
N PRO A 146 -27.25 20.36 4.47
CA PRO A 146 -27.59 19.05 5.02
C PRO A 146 -28.51 18.27 4.07
N PHE A 147 -28.13 17.03 3.76
CA PHE A 147 -28.90 16.11 2.92
C PHE A 147 -29.61 15.07 3.78
N LEU A 148 -30.82 14.70 3.37
CA LEU A 148 -31.59 13.65 4.02
C LEU A 148 -31.13 12.26 3.54
N LEU A 149 -30.74 11.41 4.49
CA LEU A 149 -30.31 10.05 4.20
C LEU A 149 -31.51 9.16 3.85
N ARG A 150 -31.68 8.84 2.56
CA ARG A 150 -32.83 8.07 2.05
C ARG A 150 -32.70 6.55 2.20
N SER A 151 -31.49 6.02 2.06
CA SER A 151 -31.23 4.58 2.09
C SER A 151 -29.75 4.32 2.39
N SER A 152 -29.45 3.26 3.14
CA SER A 152 -28.09 2.80 3.39
C SER A 152 -27.79 1.55 2.55
N MET A 153 -26.79 1.61 1.67
CA MET A 153 -26.40 0.49 0.79
C MET A 153 -25.44 -0.51 1.46
N GLY A 154 -25.19 -0.37 2.76
CA GLY A 154 -24.33 -1.24 3.56
C GLY A 154 -23.50 -0.48 4.58
N LYS A 155 -23.13 -1.15 5.68
CA LYS A 155 -22.13 -0.61 6.62
C LYS A 155 -20.75 -0.83 6.03
N MET A 156 -19.96 0.23 5.92
CA MET A 156 -18.57 0.14 5.48
C MET A 156 -17.74 -0.46 6.63
N GLN A 157 -17.69 -1.78 6.68
CA GLN A 157 -16.82 -2.52 7.61
C GLN A 157 -15.40 -2.47 7.02
N LEU A 158 -14.52 -1.65 7.60
CA LEU A 158 -13.08 -1.73 7.31
C LEU A 158 -12.57 -3.02 7.97
N LYS A 159 -12.26 -4.04 7.15
CA LYS A 159 -11.62 -5.28 7.59
C LYS A 159 -10.15 -5.08 7.88
#